data_AF-A0A8J3EPX1-F1
#
_entry.id   AF-A0A8J3EPX1-F1
#
_cell.length_a   1.000
_cell.length_b   1.000
_cell.length_c   1.000
_cell.angle_alpha   90.00
_cell.angle_beta   90.00
_cell.angle_gamma   90.00
#
_symmetry.space_group_name_H-M   'P 1'
#
loop_
_entity.id
_entity.type
_entity.pdbx_description
1 polymer ?
#
loop_
_entity_poly.entity_id
_entity_poly.type
_entity_poly.pdbx_seq_one_letter_code
_entity_poly.pdbx_strand_id
1 'polypeptide(L)'
;MSLIGTIADWRTWATARGDSAPADADDADATAALQRATDYIRYYYVSRFVSPYTEASDNVEEATYVAAGVELATPGFFSKTYTEGERKVLTGVDSIRWTVVERGSTARTGTLMMPTHSLIEAMLGNYLPNDNVTAPYIKRIGGRRDS
;
A
#
# COMPACT_ATOMS: atom_id res chain seq x y z
N MET A 1 -11.50 13.20 -12.70
CA MET A 1 -11.16 11.78 -12.48
C MET A 1 -12.30 11.18 -11.65
N SER A 2 -12.75 9.95 -11.90
CA SER A 2 -13.84 9.34 -11.09
C SER A 2 -13.32 8.91 -9.72
N LEU A 3 -14.07 9.04 -8.63
CA LEU A 3 -13.70 8.45 -7.34
C LEU A 3 -13.97 6.93 -7.35
N ILE A 4 -13.26 6.18 -6.49
CA ILE A 4 -13.66 4.83 -6.11
C ILE A 4 -14.50 4.97 -4.83
N GLY A 5 -15.81 4.75 -4.95
CA GLY A 5 -16.79 4.97 -3.90
C GLY A 5 -17.24 6.42 -3.74
N THR A 6 -18.08 6.68 -2.74
CA THR A 6 -18.62 8.01 -2.43
C THR A 6 -18.39 8.37 -0.96
N ILE A 7 -18.45 9.67 -0.62
CA ILE A 7 -18.33 10.12 0.79
C ILE A 7 -19.50 9.62 1.63
N ALA A 8 -20.71 9.56 1.06
CA ALA A 8 -21.88 9.08 1.78
C ALA A 8 -21.74 7.60 2.14
N ASP A 9 -21.28 6.79 1.20
CA ASP A 9 -21.05 5.36 1.41
C ASP A 9 -19.88 5.12 2.36
N TRP A 10 -18.79 5.89 2.21
CA TRP A 10 -17.65 5.84 3.14
C TRP A 10 -18.07 6.15 4.58
N ARG A 11 -18.82 7.22 4.80
CA ARG A 11 -19.31 7.62 6.14
C ARG A 11 -20.20 6.54 6.74
N THR A 12 -21.10 5.97 5.94
CA THR A 12 -21.99 4.88 6.37
C THR A 12 -21.18 3.65 6.76
N TRP A 13 -20.23 3.25 5.91
CA TRP A 13 -19.35 2.11 6.13
C TRP A 13 -18.47 2.29 7.37
N ALA A 14 -17.89 3.47 7.57
CA ALA A 14 -17.02 3.77 8.70
C ALA A 14 -17.81 3.79 10.02
N THR A 15 -18.98 4.45 10.02
CA THR A 15 -19.86 4.52 11.20
C THR A 15 -20.35 3.13 11.61
N ALA A 16 -20.69 2.26 10.66
CA ALA A 16 -21.05 0.87 10.95
C ALA A 16 -19.92 0.06 11.62
N ARG A 17 -18.67 0.51 11.46
CA ARG A 17 -17.47 -0.07 12.11
C ARG A 17 -17.04 0.70 13.36
N GLY A 18 -17.82 1.68 13.80
CA GLY A 18 -17.53 2.49 14.99
C GLY A 18 -16.52 3.61 14.79
N ASP A 19 -16.22 3.98 13.54
CA ASP A 19 -15.36 5.11 13.20
C ASP A 19 -16.22 6.30 12.71
N SER A 20 -16.35 7.32 13.56
CA SER A 20 -17.09 8.55 13.23
C SER A 20 -16.23 9.59 12.52
N ALA A 21 -14.89 9.41 12.43
CA ALA A 21 -13.99 10.44 11.92
C ALA A 21 -14.37 10.95 10.52
N PRO A 22 -14.78 10.11 9.54
CA PRO A 22 -15.21 10.61 8.24
C PRO A 22 -16.54 11.38 8.28
N ALA A 23 -17.43 11.06 9.23
CA ALA A 23 -18.70 11.74 9.42
C ALA A 23 -18.54 13.08 10.13
N ASP A 24 -17.57 13.17 11.04
CA ASP A 24 -17.24 14.38 11.80
C ASP A 24 -16.37 15.36 11.00
N ALA A 25 -15.66 14.87 9.99
CA ALA A 25 -14.87 15.70 9.08
C ALA A 25 -15.74 16.51 8.10
N ASP A 26 -15.28 17.70 7.74
CA ASP A 26 -15.94 18.50 6.71
C ASP A 26 -15.90 17.81 5.34
N ASP A 27 -16.85 18.17 4.47
CA ASP A 27 -16.97 17.57 3.14
C ASP A 27 -15.73 17.84 2.27
N ALA A 28 -15.03 18.95 2.44
CA ALA A 28 -13.87 19.30 1.62
C ALA A 28 -12.68 18.40 1.97
N ASP A 29 -12.40 18.21 3.25
CA ASP A 29 -11.34 17.35 3.78
C ASP A 29 -11.64 15.88 3.50
N ALA A 30 -12.89 15.44 3.72
CA ALA A 30 -13.31 14.09 3.37
C ALA A 30 -13.20 13.84 1.86
N THR A 31 -13.62 14.78 1.01
CA THR A 31 -13.44 14.70 -0.45
C THR A 31 -11.97 14.59 -0.83
N ALA A 32 -11.13 15.44 -0.26
CA ALA A 32 -9.71 15.47 -0.58
C ALA A 32 -9.00 14.19 -0.12
N ALA A 33 -9.37 13.64 1.04
CA ALA A 33 -8.87 12.36 1.54
C ALA A 33 -9.28 11.19 0.62
N LEU A 34 -10.56 11.12 0.24
CA LEU A 34 -11.07 10.09 -0.67
C LEU A 34 -10.42 10.17 -2.07
N GLN A 35 -10.14 11.38 -2.55
CA GLN A 35 -9.39 11.58 -3.79
C GLN A 35 -7.96 11.03 -3.69
N ARG A 36 -7.21 11.39 -2.64
CA ARG A 36 -5.84 10.88 -2.43
C ARG A 36 -5.80 9.36 -2.27
N ALA A 37 -6.79 8.80 -1.56
CA ALA A 37 -6.96 7.36 -1.42
C ALA A 37 -7.27 6.68 -2.76
N THR A 38 -8.16 7.26 -3.56
CA THR A 38 -8.46 6.76 -4.91
C THR A 38 -7.20 6.73 -5.77
N ASP A 39 -6.40 7.79 -5.74
CA ASP A 39 -5.14 7.85 -6.49
C ASP A 39 -4.17 6.77 -6.00
N TYR A 40 -4.03 6.60 -4.69
CA TYR A 40 -3.21 5.53 -4.11
C TYR A 40 -3.64 4.14 -4.60
N ILE A 41 -4.93 3.78 -4.44
CA ILE A 41 -5.44 2.47 -4.83
C ILE A 41 -5.27 2.22 -6.33
N ARG A 42 -5.54 3.22 -7.18
CA ARG A 42 -5.38 3.08 -8.63
C ARG A 42 -3.94 2.86 -9.06
N TYR A 43 -3.04 3.75 -8.62
CA TYR A 43 -1.67 3.73 -9.10
C TYR A 43 -0.86 2.62 -8.44
N TYR A 44 -1.15 2.28 -7.18
CA TYR A 44 -0.43 1.24 -6.47
C TYR A 44 -0.98 -0.17 -6.70
N TYR A 45 -2.29 -0.38 -6.57
CA TYR A 45 -2.90 -1.71 -6.60
C TYR A 45 -3.55 -2.04 -7.94
N VAL A 46 -4.52 -1.24 -8.40
CA VAL A 46 -5.30 -1.55 -9.63
C VAL A 46 -4.39 -1.69 -10.84
N SER A 47 -3.33 -0.87 -10.94
CA SER A 47 -2.34 -0.95 -12.02
C SER A 47 -1.56 -2.28 -12.07
N ARG A 48 -1.65 -3.09 -11.01
CA ARG A 48 -0.99 -4.40 -10.83
C ARG A 48 -1.97 -5.56 -10.79
N PHE A 49 -3.27 -5.32 -10.83
CA PHE A 49 -4.25 -6.39 -10.76
C PHE A 49 -4.07 -7.39 -11.92
N VAL A 50 -4.12 -8.68 -11.59
CA VAL A 50 -4.16 -9.74 -12.60
C VAL A 50 -5.55 -9.79 -13.23
N SER A 51 -5.61 -10.04 -14.53
CA SER A 51 -6.89 -10.26 -15.20
C SER A 51 -7.65 -11.43 -14.54
N PRO A 52 -8.96 -11.30 -14.27
CA PRO A 52 -9.90 -10.28 -14.75
C PRO A 52 -10.21 -9.13 -13.77
N TYR A 53 -9.42 -8.95 -12.71
CA TYR A 53 -9.72 -7.98 -11.65
C TYR A 53 -9.54 -6.53 -12.12
N THR A 54 -10.37 -5.62 -11.61
CA THR A 54 -10.41 -4.20 -11.98
C THR A 54 -10.72 -3.32 -10.76
N GLU A 55 -10.82 -2.00 -10.95
CA GLU A 55 -11.24 -1.09 -9.87
C GLU A 55 -12.67 -1.34 -9.36
N ALA A 56 -13.48 -2.09 -10.10
CA ALA A 56 -14.84 -2.49 -9.72
C ALA A 56 -14.90 -3.88 -9.05
N SER A 57 -13.74 -4.53 -8.82
CA SER A 57 -13.71 -5.80 -8.09
C SER A 57 -14.08 -5.61 -6.62
N ASP A 58 -14.59 -6.68 -6.01
CA ASP A 58 -14.94 -6.69 -4.58
C ASP A 58 -13.80 -6.16 -3.72
N ASN A 59 -14.13 -5.59 -2.56
CA ASN A 59 -13.17 -5.03 -1.59
C ASN A 59 -12.32 -3.84 -2.06
N VAL A 60 -12.27 -3.49 -3.36
CA VAL A 60 -11.49 -2.32 -3.83
C VAL A 60 -12.05 -1.02 -3.26
N GLU A 61 -13.37 -0.90 -3.21
CA GLU A 61 -14.05 0.23 -2.62
C GLU A 61 -13.79 0.33 -1.11
N GLU A 62 -13.96 -0.77 -0.38
CA GLU A 62 -13.67 -0.79 1.07
C GLU A 62 -12.20 -0.51 1.38
N ALA A 63 -11.28 -1.03 0.58
CA ALA A 63 -9.86 -0.75 0.69
C ALA A 63 -9.56 0.74 0.45
N THR A 64 -10.29 1.37 -0.48
CA THR A 64 -10.22 2.82 -0.70
C THR A 64 -10.70 3.58 0.53
N TYR A 65 -11.75 3.12 1.21
CA TYR A 65 -12.22 3.73 2.47
C TYR A 65 -11.20 3.61 3.61
N VAL A 66 -10.51 2.48 3.72
CA VAL A 66 -9.39 2.34 4.67
C VAL A 66 -8.28 3.34 4.35
N ALA A 67 -7.88 3.45 3.08
CA ALA A 67 -6.87 4.43 2.66
C ALA A 67 -7.32 5.88 2.90
N ALA A 68 -8.61 6.17 2.68
CA ALA A 68 -9.19 7.49 2.91
C ALA A 68 -9.14 7.87 4.39
N GLY A 69 -9.39 6.91 5.30
CA GLY A 69 -9.22 7.14 6.74
C GLY A 69 -7.79 7.52 7.11
N VAL A 70 -6.80 6.83 6.52
CA VAL A 70 -5.37 7.16 6.72
C VAL A 70 -5.04 8.55 6.16
N GLU A 71 -5.52 8.89 4.97
CA GLU A 71 -5.30 10.19 4.33
C GLU A 71 -6.07 11.35 4.98
N LEU A 72 -7.16 11.06 5.70
CA LEU A 72 -7.88 12.03 6.50
C LEU A 72 -7.12 12.33 7.79
N ALA A 73 -6.62 11.29 8.47
CA ALA A 73 -5.82 11.44 9.68
C ALA A 73 -4.43 12.02 9.41
N THR A 74 -3.85 11.75 8.24
CA THR A 74 -2.52 12.24 7.85
C THR A 74 -2.49 12.53 6.34
N PRO A 75 -2.84 13.75 5.92
CA PRO A 75 -2.82 14.14 4.51
C PRO A 75 -1.44 13.95 3.87
N GLY A 76 -1.42 13.26 2.73
CA GLY A 76 -0.22 12.95 1.96
C GLY A 76 0.57 11.76 2.51
N PHE A 77 -0.02 10.93 3.37
CA PHE A 77 0.63 9.74 3.90
C PHE A 77 1.18 8.83 2.79
N PHE A 78 0.37 8.53 1.77
CA PHE A 78 0.78 7.66 0.66
C PHE A 78 1.59 8.37 -0.42
N SER A 79 1.65 9.71 -0.40
CA SER A 79 2.34 10.51 -1.41
C SER A 79 3.61 11.19 -0.91
N LYS A 80 4.19 10.71 0.20
CA LYS A 80 5.44 11.28 0.72
C LYS A 80 6.58 11.14 -0.29
N THR A 81 7.23 12.26 -0.57
CA THR A 81 8.44 12.29 -1.39
C THR A 81 9.61 11.76 -0.58
N TYR A 82 10.32 10.77 -1.12
CA TYR A 82 11.56 10.26 -0.56
C TYR A 82 12.75 10.68 -1.42
N THR A 83 13.84 11.06 -0.78
CA THR A 83 15.14 11.19 -1.43
C THR A 83 15.86 9.84 -1.40
N GLU A 84 16.57 9.47 -2.48
CA GLU A 84 17.19 8.13 -2.59
C GLU A 84 18.14 7.77 -1.42
N GLY A 85 18.70 8.77 -0.71
CA GLY A 85 19.60 8.58 0.44
C GLY A 85 18.90 8.14 1.75
N GLU A 86 17.58 8.22 1.82
CA GLU A 86 16.77 7.77 2.96
C GLU A 86 16.49 6.26 2.90
N ARG A 87 16.78 5.62 1.77
CA ARG A 87 16.59 4.20 1.52
C ARG A 87 17.70 3.36 2.17
N LYS A 88 17.51 3.01 3.44
CA LYS A 88 18.46 2.22 4.21
C LYS A 88 17.78 1.01 4.84
N VAL A 89 18.30 -0.19 4.57
CA VAL A 89 17.90 -1.44 5.25
C VAL A 89 19.04 -1.87 6.16
N LEU A 90 18.74 -2.16 7.42
CA LEU A 90 19.71 -2.70 8.37
C LEU A 90 19.94 -4.18 8.02
N THR A 91 21.15 -4.51 7.56
CA THR A 91 21.49 -5.88 7.09
C THR A 91 22.38 -6.67 8.08
N GLY A 92 22.72 -6.10 9.25
CA GLY A 92 23.48 -6.79 10.30
C GLY A 92 23.62 -5.97 11.59
N VAL A 93 23.81 -6.64 12.74
CA VAL A 93 23.76 -6.04 14.10
C VAL A 93 25.13 -5.99 14.82
N ASP A 94 26.23 -6.33 14.15
CA ASP A 94 27.57 -6.35 14.81
C ASP A 94 28.38 -5.06 14.63
N SER A 95 28.39 -4.53 13.41
CA SER A 95 28.83 -3.17 13.09
C SER A 95 27.72 -2.58 12.25
N ILE A 96 27.19 -1.40 12.61
CA ILE A 96 26.10 -0.78 11.87
C ILE A 96 26.54 -0.63 10.40
N ARG A 97 25.98 -1.47 9.52
CA ARG A 97 26.24 -1.46 8.09
C ARG A 97 24.92 -1.18 7.39
N TRP A 98 24.93 -0.14 6.56
CA TRP A 98 23.80 0.24 5.72
C TRP A 98 24.12 -0.09 4.27
N THR A 99 23.24 -0.82 3.61
CA THR A 99 23.29 -1.01 2.17
C THR A 99 22.19 -0.16 1.53
N VAL A 100 22.56 0.73 0.63
CA VAL A 100 21.58 1.41 -0.22
C VAL A 100 20.98 0.36 -1.14
N VAL A 101 19.66 0.24 -1.19
CA VAL A 101 18.95 -0.81 -1.97
C VAL A 101 19.06 -0.53 -3.48
N GLU A 102 20.24 -0.61 -4.09
CA GLU A 102 20.58 -0.50 -5.53
C GLU A 102 19.79 0.47 -6.44
N ARG A 103 20.52 1.15 -7.32
CA ARG A 103 19.95 1.84 -8.48
C ARG A 103 19.86 0.82 -9.61
N GLY A 104 18.65 0.49 -10.05
CA GLY A 104 18.44 -0.34 -11.25
C GLY A 104 17.71 -1.66 -11.07
N SER A 105 16.84 -1.81 -10.06
CA SER A 105 15.86 -2.90 -10.17
C SER A 105 14.90 -2.55 -11.32
N THR A 106 14.58 -3.54 -12.15
CA THR A 106 13.53 -3.46 -13.17
C THR A 106 12.13 -3.30 -12.55
N ALA A 107 12.03 -3.26 -11.22
CA ALA A 107 10.79 -2.91 -10.53
C ALA A 107 10.57 -1.41 -10.62
N ARG A 108 9.32 -1.00 -10.85
CA ARG A 108 8.91 0.41 -10.84
C ARG A 108 9.25 1.00 -9.47
N THR A 109 10.40 1.68 -9.34
CA THR A 109 11.01 2.07 -8.06
C THR A 109 10.06 2.84 -7.14
N GLY A 110 9.12 3.62 -7.70
CA GLY A 110 8.09 4.32 -6.93
C GLY A 110 7.18 3.39 -6.12
N THR A 111 6.75 2.25 -6.69
CA THR A 111 5.85 1.30 -6.01
C THR A 111 6.53 0.47 -4.92
N LEU A 112 7.86 0.41 -4.87
CA LEU A 112 8.54 -0.25 -3.75
C LEU A 112 8.65 0.65 -2.52
N MET A 113 8.47 1.96 -2.68
CA MET A 113 8.70 2.97 -1.64
C MET A 113 7.41 3.62 -1.14
N MET A 114 6.26 3.35 -1.77
CA MET A 114 5.00 3.83 -1.22
C MET A 114 4.69 3.07 0.07
N PRO A 115 4.21 3.75 1.12
CA PRO A 115 3.71 3.10 2.31
C PRO A 115 2.63 2.08 1.97
N THR A 116 2.62 0.96 2.70
CA THR A 116 1.58 -0.07 2.60
C THR A 116 0.81 -0.15 3.92
N HIS A 117 -0.47 -0.52 3.83
CA HIS A 117 -1.33 -0.75 4.99
C HIS A 117 -1.74 -2.21 5.02
N SER A 118 -1.46 -2.92 6.13
CA SER A 118 -1.65 -4.38 6.22
C SER A 118 -3.08 -4.84 5.93
N LEU A 119 -4.09 -4.07 6.34
CA LEU A 119 -5.49 -4.38 6.03
C LEU A 119 -5.80 -4.25 4.52
N ILE A 120 -5.21 -3.25 3.86
CA ILE A 120 -5.39 -3.04 2.40
C ILE A 120 -4.71 -4.18 1.64
N GLU A 121 -3.50 -4.58 2.08
CA GLU A 121 -2.81 -5.75 1.55
C GLU A 121 -3.64 -7.04 1.71
N ALA A 122 -4.27 -7.24 2.87
CA ALA A 122 -5.13 -8.39 3.09
C ALA A 122 -6.39 -8.37 2.20
N MET A 123 -6.97 -7.18 1.96
CA MET A 123 -8.15 -7.00 1.11
C MET A 123 -7.85 -7.24 -0.37
N LEU A 124 -6.71 -6.74 -0.85
CA LEU A 124 -6.39 -6.68 -2.29
C LEU A 124 -5.34 -7.71 -2.73
N GLY A 125 -4.69 -8.40 -1.80
CA GLY A 125 -3.58 -9.31 -2.09
C GLY A 125 -3.94 -10.42 -3.07
N ASN A 126 -5.18 -10.93 -3.03
CA ASN A 126 -5.65 -11.96 -3.96
C ASN A 126 -5.80 -11.47 -5.41
N TYR A 127 -5.77 -10.16 -5.65
CA TYR A 127 -5.83 -9.56 -6.99
C TYR A 127 -4.44 -9.30 -7.56
N LEU A 128 -3.40 -9.39 -6.74
CA LEU A 128 -2.03 -9.20 -7.16
C LEU A 128 -1.44 -10.49 -7.74
N PRO A 129 -0.40 -10.41 -8.58
CA PRO A 129 0.34 -11.59 -8.99
C PRO A 129 0.84 -12.33 -7.75
N ASN A 130 0.81 -13.67 -7.79
CA ASN A 130 1.47 -14.45 -6.76
C ASN A 130 2.96 -14.14 -6.80
N ASP A 131 3.40 -13.31 -5.86
CA ASP A 131 4.80 -13.12 -5.57
C ASP A 131 5.30 -14.47 -5.05
N ASN A 132 5.96 -15.27 -5.89
CA ASN A 132 6.80 -16.40 -5.44
C ASN A 132 7.95 -15.94 -4.50
N VAL A 133 7.86 -14.73 -3.95
CA VAL A 133 8.78 -14.07 -3.01
C VAL A 133 8.44 -14.43 -1.55
N THR A 134 7.40 -15.24 -1.31
CA THR A 134 7.31 -16.07 -0.09
C THR A 134 8.07 -17.40 -0.25
N ALA A 135 9.14 -17.44 -1.04
CA ALA A 135 10.28 -18.27 -0.63
C ALA A 135 10.90 -17.52 0.56
N PRO A 136 10.62 -17.91 1.82
CA PRO A 136 11.31 -17.29 2.94
C PRO A 136 12.80 -17.41 2.68
N TYR A 137 13.54 -16.44 3.18
CA TYR A 137 14.99 -16.34 3.23
C TYR A 137 15.68 -17.54 3.96
N ILE A 138 15.20 -18.78 3.79
CA ILE A 138 15.96 -20.01 3.96
C ILE A 138 16.88 -20.15 2.74
N LYS A 139 17.84 -19.24 2.67
CA LYS A 139 19.16 -19.54 2.12
C LYS A 139 19.57 -20.87 2.76
N ARG A 140 19.80 -21.92 1.97
CA ARG A 140 20.32 -23.22 2.45
C ARG A 140 21.39 -22.99 3.53
N ILE A 141 21.01 -23.11 4.80
CA ILE A 141 21.95 -23.29 5.90
C ILE A 141 22.13 -24.81 5.97
N GLY A 142 23.27 -25.27 5.47
CA GLY A 142 23.64 -26.69 5.51
C GLY A 142 23.70 -27.33 4.13
N GLY A 143 24.90 -27.36 3.57
CA GLY A 143 25.20 -28.06 2.33
C GLY A 143 26.61 -27.76 1.83
N ARG A 144 27.60 -27.84 2.73
CA ARG A 144 29.01 -27.83 2.37
C ARG A 144 29.33 -29.17 1.70
N ARG A 145 30.01 -29.05 0.56
CA ARG A 145 30.85 -29.95 -0.27
C ARG A 145 30.96 -31.43 0.12
N ASP A 146 31.09 -32.25 -0.92
CA ASP A 146 32.11 -33.29 -1.18
C ASP A 146 31.42 -34.31 -2.11
N SER A 147 31.77 -34.47 -3.40
CA SER A 147 33.03 -34.91 -4.00
C SER A 147 32.94 -34.75 -5.52
#